data_AF-A0A0Q7CUB3-F1
#
_entry.id   AF-A0A0Q7CUB3-F1
#
_cell.length_a   1.000
_cell.length_b   1.000
_cell.length_c   1.000
_cell.angle_alpha   90.00
_cell.angle_beta   90.00
_cell.angle_gamma   90.00
#
_symmetry.space_group_name_H-M   'P 1'
#
loop_
_entity.id
_entity.type
_entity.pdbx_description
1 polymer ?
#
loop_
_entity_poly.entity_id
_entity_poly.type
_entity_poly.pdbx_seq_one_letter_code
_entity_poly.pdbx_strand_id
1 'polypeptide(L)'
;MDRKTYLRLLRDARRRTRRLGEEEDLLQTALLAAVEAQRADMSCGENRRWLSGVLRNRALHEARTAGRRRRREADYASGIGAKGETPAGYPDEFIATLPQALRTTALLVVTGHTKPEIAWLLGVSDAAMRKRVSEIRRRCIQSGLRGGAAERTLQGDLPFGLLRRALIGAVRSADVAIGTHDPDGHLFVVSSQTGDARQLRTSSI
;
A
#
# COMPACT_ATOMS: atom_id res chain seq x y z
N MET A 1 -37.22 4.50 6.98
CA MET A 1 -37.11 3.03 6.85
C MET A 1 -37.95 2.39 7.95
N ASP A 2 -38.74 1.34 7.65
CA ASP A 2 -39.53 0.63 8.66
C ASP A 2 -38.66 -0.26 9.58
N ARG A 3 -39.06 -0.44 10.84
CA ARG A 3 -38.37 -1.23 11.86
C ARG A 3 -38.19 -2.70 11.44
N LYS A 4 -39.18 -3.30 10.76
CA LYS A 4 -39.07 -4.70 10.28
C LYS A 4 -37.99 -4.83 9.20
N THR A 5 -37.86 -3.82 8.33
CA THR A 5 -36.83 -3.78 7.29
C THR A 5 -35.45 -3.60 7.91
N TYR A 6 -35.31 -2.67 8.86
CA TYR A 6 -34.05 -2.49 9.60
C TYR A 6 -33.56 -3.77 10.26
N LEU A 7 -34.42 -4.45 11.03
CA LEU A 7 -34.06 -5.69 11.72
C LEU A 7 -33.68 -6.83 10.76
N ARG A 8 -34.27 -6.86 9.56
CA ARG A 8 -33.91 -7.83 8.52
C ARG A 8 -32.51 -7.56 7.98
N LEU A 9 -32.21 -6.31 7.66
CA LEU A 9 -30.89 -5.90 7.19
C LEU A 9 -29.81 -6.13 8.26
N LEU A 10 -30.13 -5.89 9.54
CA LEU A 10 -29.23 -6.15 10.65
C LEU A 10 -28.92 -7.65 10.80
N ARG A 11 -29.92 -8.53 10.63
CA ARG A 11 -29.69 -9.98 10.59
C ARG A 11 -28.78 -10.39 9.42
N ASP A 12 -28.96 -9.75 8.27
CA ASP A 12 -28.11 -10.02 7.10
C ASP A 12 -26.66 -9.53 7.31
N ALA A 13 -26.47 -8.37 7.95
CA ALA A 13 -25.15 -7.88 8.35
C ALA A 13 -24.49 -8.83 9.36
N ARG A 14 -25.24 -9.30 10.36
CA ARG A 14 -24.77 -10.24 11.39
C ARG A 14 -24.30 -11.58 10.82
N ARG A 15 -24.91 -12.07 9.74
CA ARG A 15 -24.46 -13.29 9.04
C ARG A 15 -23.12 -13.10 8.33
N ARG A 16 -22.69 -11.85 8.11
CA ARG A 16 -21.50 -11.50 7.34
C ARG A 16 -20.34 -11.03 8.22
N THR A 17 -20.63 -10.49 9.41
CA THR A 17 -19.62 -10.20 10.42
C THR A 17 -19.19 -11.46 11.16
N ARG A 18 -17.90 -11.54 11.51
CA ARG A 18 -17.34 -12.63 12.34
C ARG A 18 -17.12 -12.23 13.80
N ARG A 19 -17.41 -10.99 14.15
CA ARG A 19 -17.29 -10.42 15.50
C ARG A 19 -18.65 -9.92 15.96
N LEU A 20 -18.94 -10.19 17.23
CA LEU A 20 -20.13 -9.68 17.92
C LEU A 20 -19.97 -8.17 18.13
N GLY A 21 -20.98 -7.38 17.74
CA GLY A 21 -21.03 -5.94 17.92
C GLY A 21 -20.67 -5.12 16.69
N GLU A 22 -20.02 -5.70 15.67
CA GLU A 22 -19.66 -4.99 14.43
C GLU A 22 -20.81 -4.97 13.39
N GLU A 23 -21.91 -5.69 13.65
CA GLU A 23 -23.04 -5.77 12.71
C GLU A 23 -23.75 -4.44 12.46
N GLU A 24 -23.83 -3.58 13.48
CA GLU A 24 -24.46 -2.26 13.39
C GLU A 24 -23.59 -1.29 12.57
N ASP A 25 -22.28 -1.25 12.83
CA ASP A 25 -21.32 -0.44 12.09
C ASP A 25 -21.27 -0.83 10.61
N LEU A 26 -21.27 -2.14 10.32
CA LEU A 26 -21.31 -2.67 8.96
C LEU A 26 -22.58 -2.23 8.23
N LEU A 27 -23.73 -2.31 8.91
CA LEU A 27 -25.01 -1.87 8.35
C LEU A 27 -25.04 -0.35 8.13
N GLN A 28 -24.58 0.43 9.10
CA GLN A 28 -24.55 1.89 9.01
C GLN A 28 -23.70 2.35 7.82
N THR A 29 -22.50 1.77 7.66
CA THR A 29 -21.61 2.06 6.53
C THR A 29 -22.27 1.72 5.19
N ALA A 30 -22.96 0.58 5.11
CA ALA A 30 -23.66 0.18 3.88
C ALA A 30 -24.85 1.10 3.55
N LEU A 31 -25.58 1.57 4.57
CA LEU A 31 -26.69 2.51 4.38
C LEU A 31 -26.17 3.89 3.94
N LEU A 32 -25.04 4.35 4.48
CA LEU A 32 -24.40 5.59 4.02
C LEU A 32 -24.04 5.50 2.53
N ALA A 33 -23.41 4.40 2.11
CA ALA A 33 -23.11 4.14 0.70
C ALA A 33 -24.38 4.11 -0.18
N ALA A 34 -25.50 3.63 0.35
CA ALA A 34 -26.79 3.66 -0.35
C ALA A 34 -27.32 5.07 -0.54
N VAL A 35 -27.15 5.95 0.45
CA VAL A 35 -27.52 7.37 0.33
C VAL A 35 -26.64 8.06 -0.72
N GLU A 36 -25.33 7.86 -0.66
CA GLU A 36 -24.38 8.42 -1.63
C GLU A 36 -24.69 7.97 -3.07
N ALA A 37 -25.05 6.69 -3.24
CA ALA A 37 -25.42 6.12 -4.53
C ALA A 37 -26.86 6.45 -4.98
N GLN A 38 -27.60 7.29 -4.24
CA GLN A 38 -29.01 7.62 -4.50
C GLN A 38 -29.94 6.38 -4.55
N ARG A 39 -29.61 5.36 -3.74
CA ARG A 39 -30.31 4.07 -3.62
C ARG A 39 -30.86 3.84 -2.22
N ALA A 40 -31.18 4.91 -1.48
CA ALA A 40 -31.64 4.84 -0.09
C ALA A 40 -33.05 4.24 0.07
N ASP A 41 -33.85 4.17 -0.99
CA ASP A 41 -35.18 3.56 -0.95
C ASP A 41 -35.10 2.03 -0.82
N MET A 42 -35.23 1.55 0.41
CA MET A 42 -35.24 0.13 0.75
C MET A 42 -36.57 -0.57 0.49
N SER A 43 -37.61 0.12 -0.02
CA SER A 43 -38.84 -0.51 -0.50
C SER A 43 -38.63 -1.21 -1.85
N CYS A 44 -37.68 -0.71 -2.66
CA CYS A 44 -37.25 -1.32 -3.90
C CYS A 44 -36.43 -2.60 -3.68
N GLY A 45 -36.78 -3.68 -4.39
CA GLY A 45 -36.07 -4.96 -4.32
C GLY A 45 -34.66 -4.92 -4.89
N GLU A 46 -34.42 -4.09 -5.90
CA GLU A 46 -33.10 -3.92 -6.52
C GLU A 46 -32.12 -3.26 -5.55
N ASN A 47 -32.52 -2.16 -4.91
CA ASN A 47 -31.71 -1.46 -3.91
C ASN A 47 -31.31 -2.39 -2.74
N ARG A 48 -32.23 -3.26 -2.30
CA ARG A 48 -31.92 -4.27 -1.28
C ARG A 48 -30.88 -5.30 -1.74
N ARG A 49 -30.97 -5.78 -2.99
CA ARG A 49 -29.98 -6.71 -3.55
C ARG A 49 -28.61 -6.05 -3.69
N TRP A 50 -28.59 -4.81 -4.16
CA TRP A 50 -27.38 -4.00 -4.25
C TRP A 50 -26.74 -3.81 -2.86
N LEU A 51 -27.53 -3.43 -1.85
CA LEU A 51 -27.06 -3.27 -0.47
C LEU A 51 -26.50 -4.58 0.09
N SER A 52 -27.12 -5.72 -0.20
CA SER A 52 -26.59 -7.04 0.19
C SER A 52 -25.21 -7.32 -0.43
N GLY A 53 -24.98 -6.86 -1.66
CA GLY A 53 -23.67 -6.87 -2.30
C GLY A 53 -22.66 -5.96 -1.60
N VAL A 54 -23.07 -4.74 -1.23
CA VAL A 54 -22.23 -3.80 -0.45
C VAL A 54 -21.83 -4.40 0.88
N LEU A 55 -22.78 -4.93 1.65
CA LEU A 55 -22.52 -5.62 2.92
C LEU A 55 -21.53 -6.77 2.76
N ARG A 56 -21.65 -7.57 1.69
CA ARG A 56 -20.70 -8.65 1.37
C ARG A 56 -19.29 -8.11 1.15
N ASN A 57 -19.16 -7.11 0.28
CA ASN A 57 -17.86 -6.58 -0.11
C ASN A 57 -17.17 -5.88 1.07
N ARG A 58 -17.94 -5.16 1.89
CA ARG A 58 -17.44 -4.50 3.08
C ARG A 58 -16.97 -5.49 4.14
N ALA A 59 -17.76 -6.52 4.44
CA ALA A 59 -17.34 -7.60 5.35
C ALA A 59 -16.10 -8.35 4.85
N LEU A 60 -15.99 -8.61 3.54
CA LEU A 60 -14.79 -9.21 2.94
C LEU A 60 -13.57 -8.29 3.05
N HIS A 61 -13.75 -6.98 2.89
CA HIS A 61 -12.69 -6.00 3.04
C HIS A 61 -12.18 -5.95 4.48
N GLU A 62 -13.07 -5.83 5.46
CA GLU A 62 -12.75 -5.85 6.88
C GLU A 62 -12.08 -7.15 7.31
N ALA A 63 -12.57 -8.31 6.85
CA ALA A 63 -11.96 -9.61 7.15
C ALA A 63 -10.52 -9.72 6.59
N ARG A 64 -10.27 -9.19 5.39
CA ARG A 64 -8.93 -9.16 4.78
C ARG A 64 -7.99 -8.24 5.55
N THR A 65 -8.44 -7.04 5.92
CA THR A 65 -7.65 -6.11 6.74
C THR A 65 -7.36 -6.70 8.11
N ALA A 66 -8.34 -7.30 8.78
CA ALA A 66 -8.14 -7.96 10.07
C ALA A 66 -7.18 -9.16 9.97
N GLY A 67 -7.25 -9.94 8.89
CA GLY A 67 -6.32 -11.04 8.63
C GLY A 67 -4.88 -10.56 8.48
N ARG A 68 -4.66 -9.50 7.69
CA ARG A 68 -3.33 -8.88 7.54
C ARG A 68 -2.82 -8.31 8.85
N ARG A 69 -3.67 -7.59 9.58
CA ARG A 69 -3.34 -7.07 10.92
C ARG A 69 -2.92 -8.17 11.89
N ARG A 70 -3.69 -9.26 12.00
CA ARG A 70 -3.32 -10.40 12.87
C ARG A 70 -2.00 -11.02 12.46
N ARG A 71 -1.75 -11.16 11.15
CA ARG A 71 -0.47 -11.65 10.66
C ARG A 71 0.67 -10.72 11.08
N ARG A 72 0.50 -9.40 10.95
CA ARG A 72 1.49 -8.41 11.43
C ARG A 72 1.71 -8.52 12.94
N GLU A 73 0.65 -8.61 13.73
CA GLU A 73 0.74 -8.76 15.19
C GLU A 73 1.45 -10.07 15.57
N ALA A 74 1.18 -11.17 14.85
CA ALA A 74 1.85 -12.44 15.03
C ALA A 74 3.33 -12.41 14.58
N ASP A 75 3.63 -11.79 13.44
CA ASP A 75 5.00 -11.60 12.92
C ASP A 75 5.80 -10.68 13.87
N TYR A 76 5.18 -9.62 14.42
CA TYR A 76 5.80 -8.75 15.41
C TYR A 76 6.05 -9.50 16.73
N ALA A 77 5.07 -10.25 17.22
CA ALA A 77 5.22 -11.09 18.42
C ALA A 77 6.31 -12.17 18.22
N SER A 78 6.43 -12.73 17.02
CA SER A 78 7.45 -13.73 16.66
C SER A 78 8.82 -13.10 16.42
N GLY A 79 8.86 -11.87 15.89
CA GLY A 79 10.07 -11.08 15.64
C GLY A 79 10.74 -10.55 16.90
N ILE A 80 10.02 -10.47 18.04
CA ILE A 80 10.63 -10.26 19.36
C ILE A 80 11.51 -11.47 19.77
N GLY A 81 11.23 -12.67 19.25
CA GLY A 81 12.04 -13.88 19.47
C GLY A 81 13.10 -14.15 18.39
N ALA A 82 12.99 -13.54 17.20
CA ALA A 82 13.87 -13.78 16.06
C ALA A 82 14.91 -12.65 15.82
N LYS A 83 15.31 -11.91 16.86
CA LYS A 83 16.56 -11.13 16.85
C LYS A 83 17.74 -12.08 17.02
N GLY A 84 18.05 -12.86 16.00
CA GLY A 84 19.19 -13.77 16.09
C GLY A 84 19.27 -14.80 14.99
N GLU A 85 19.26 -14.35 13.73
CA GLU A 85 19.99 -15.04 12.66
C GLU A 85 19.99 -14.11 11.45
N THR A 86 21.06 -13.34 11.33
CA THR A 86 21.44 -12.63 10.11
C THR A 86 21.61 -13.69 9.02
N PRO A 87 20.74 -13.77 7.99
CA PRO A 87 21.01 -14.64 6.86
C PRO A 87 22.33 -14.21 6.23
N ALA A 88 23.19 -15.17 5.94
CA ALA A 88 24.53 -14.94 5.41
C ALA A 88 24.48 -14.02 4.16
N GLY A 89 25.11 -12.85 4.27
CA GLY A 89 25.32 -11.89 3.17
C GLY A 89 24.32 -10.72 3.14
N TYR A 90 24.46 -9.78 4.07
CA TYR A 90 23.66 -8.55 4.07
C TYR A 90 23.96 -7.67 2.83
N PRO A 91 22.95 -7.15 2.12
CA PRO A 91 23.15 -6.17 1.03
C PRO A 91 23.82 -4.88 1.49
N ASP A 92 23.75 -4.54 2.78
CA ASP A 92 24.27 -3.27 3.31
C ASP A 92 25.80 -3.20 3.28
N GLU A 93 26.48 -4.32 3.53
CA GLU A 93 27.94 -4.38 3.42
C GLU A 93 28.38 -4.14 1.97
N PHE A 94 27.71 -4.78 1.02
CA PHE A 94 27.95 -4.54 -0.41
C PHE A 94 27.64 -3.10 -0.83
N ILE A 95 26.48 -2.57 -0.42
CA ILE A 95 26.07 -1.19 -0.72
C ILE A 95 27.08 -0.20 -0.13
N ALA A 96 27.64 -0.48 1.04
CA ALA A 96 28.71 0.33 1.64
C ALA A 96 29.99 0.35 0.78
N THR A 97 30.32 -0.73 0.06
CA THR A 97 31.47 -0.74 -0.87
C THR A 97 31.25 0.06 -2.15
N LEU A 98 30.00 0.41 -2.47
CA LEU A 98 29.69 1.13 -3.71
C LEU A 98 30.14 2.60 -3.65
N PRO A 99 30.67 3.15 -4.76
CA PRO A 99 30.83 4.58 -4.96
C PRO A 99 29.51 5.33 -4.75
N GLN A 100 29.56 6.57 -4.24
CA GLN A 100 28.39 7.34 -3.80
C GLN A 100 27.22 7.34 -4.79
N ALA A 101 27.48 7.60 -6.08
CA ALA A 101 26.44 7.63 -7.11
C ALA A 101 25.76 6.25 -7.32
N LEU A 102 26.50 5.16 -7.20
CA LEU A 102 25.98 3.80 -7.30
C LEU A 102 25.27 3.38 -6.01
N ARG A 103 25.79 3.80 -4.86
CA ARG A 103 25.20 3.56 -3.54
C ARG A 103 23.80 4.16 -3.44
N THR A 104 23.63 5.44 -3.79
CA THR A 104 22.31 6.10 -3.78
C THR A 104 21.35 5.41 -4.74
N THR A 105 21.82 5.04 -5.93
CA THR A 105 21.00 4.30 -6.92
C THR A 105 20.58 2.93 -6.36
N ALA A 106 21.49 2.18 -5.74
CA ALA A 106 21.22 0.86 -5.17
C ALA A 106 20.22 0.94 -4.00
N LEU A 107 20.37 1.92 -3.12
CA LEU A 107 19.42 2.16 -2.01
C LEU A 107 18.02 2.48 -2.53
N LEU A 108 17.89 3.30 -3.57
CA LEU A 108 16.59 3.60 -4.18
C LEU A 108 15.95 2.36 -4.82
N VAL A 109 16.75 1.49 -5.46
CA VAL A 109 16.26 0.21 -6.00
C VAL A 109 15.78 -0.71 -4.87
N VAL A 110 16.55 -0.84 -3.79
CA VAL A 110 16.20 -1.68 -2.62
C VAL A 110 14.94 -1.19 -1.91
N THR A 111 14.68 0.12 -1.94
CA THR A 111 13.44 0.72 -1.39
C THR A 111 12.27 0.65 -2.37
N GLY A 112 12.43 0.02 -3.54
CA GLY A 112 11.34 -0.28 -4.47
C GLY A 112 11.06 0.80 -5.52
N HIS A 113 11.93 1.81 -5.67
CA HIS A 113 11.76 2.84 -6.70
C HIS A 113 11.99 2.27 -8.10
N THR A 114 11.17 2.71 -9.05
CA THR A 114 11.28 2.32 -10.46
C THR A 114 12.35 3.14 -11.19
N LYS A 115 12.85 2.61 -12.31
CA LYS A 115 13.86 3.27 -13.14
C LYS A 115 13.50 4.74 -13.50
N PRO A 116 12.25 5.08 -13.92
CA PRO A 116 11.88 6.47 -14.18
C PRO A 116 11.88 7.36 -12.93
N GLU A 117 11.42 6.85 -11.78
CA GLU A 117 11.41 7.61 -10.51
C GLU A 117 12.84 7.91 -10.04
N ILE A 118 13.74 6.94 -10.12
CA ILE A 118 15.15 7.13 -9.76
C ILE A 118 15.83 8.13 -10.71
N ALA A 119 15.54 8.04 -12.02
CA ALA A 119 16.09 8.97 -12.99
C ALA A 119 15.65 10.42 -12.72
N TRP A 120 14.38 10.61 -12.37
CA TRP A 120 13.81 11.90 -11.98
C TRP A 120 14.44 12.42 -10.68
N LEU A 121 14.48 11.60 -9.61
CA LEU A 121 15.04 11.97 -8.30
C LEU A 121 16.52 12.36 -8.37
N LEU A 122 17.30 11.66 -9.19
CA LEU A 122 18.74 11.88 -9.29
C LEU A 122 19.13 12.88 -10.40
N GLY A 123 18.16 13.39 -11.17
CA GLY A 123 18.41 14.28 -12.30
C GLY A 123 19.32 13.67 -13.37
N VAL A 124 19.21 12.35 -13.62
CA VAL A 124 20.10 11.63 -14.55
C VAL A 124 19.42 11.20 -15.83
N SER A 125 20.16 11.22 -16.93
CA SER A 125 19.69 10.70 -18.22
C SER A 125 19.48 9.18 -18.18
N ASP A 126 18.64 8.67 -19.08
CA ASP A 126 18.39 7.23 -19.22
C ASP A 126 19.68 6.43 -19.50
N ALA A 127 20.60 7.00 -20.28
CA ALA A 127 21.89 6.39 -20.56
C ALA A 127 22.78 6.31 -19.31
N ALA A 128 22.80 7.37 -18.48
CA ALA A 128 23.53 7.37 -17.22
C ALA A 128 22.93 6.36 -16.23
N MET A 129 21.59 6.26 -16.16
CA MET A 129 20.91 5.29 -15.32
C MET A 129 21.22 3.85 -15.72
N ARG A 130 21.19 3.53 -17.03
CA ARG A 130 21.60 2.21 -17.55
C ARG A 130 23.03 1.87 -17.18
N LYS A 131 23.98 2.81 -17.32
CA LYS A 131 25.38 2.60 -16.91
C LYS A 131 25.49 2.28 -15.42
N ARG A 132 24.79 3.03 -14.56
CA ARG A 132 24.79 2.80 -13.10
C ARG A 132 24.25 1.43 -12.73
N VAL A 133 23.12 1.02 -13.31
CA VAL A 133 22.53 -0.31 -13.05
C VAL A 133 23.45 -1.44 -13.54
N SER A 134 24.03 -1.31 -14.72
CA SER A 134 24.98 -2.30 -15.25
C SER A 134 26.23 -2.43 -14.37
N GLU A 135 26.77 -1.31 -13.89
CA GLU A 135 27.94 -1.30 -13.02
C GLU A 135 27.64 -1.88 -11.63
N ILE A 136 26.46 -1.59 -11.06
CA ILE A 136 25.99 -2.23 -9.81
C ILE A 136 25.92 -3.75 -10.01
N ARG A 137 25.27 -4.22 -11.09
CA ARG A 137 25.15 -5.65 -11.40
C ARG A 137 26.52 -6.32 -11.55
N ARG A 138 27.45 -5.68 -12.27
CA ARG A 138 28.82 -6.18 -12.44
C ARG A 138 29.52 -6.36 -11.10
N ARG A 139 29.41 -5.36 -10.21
CA ARG A 139 30.01 -5.41 -8.87
C ARG A 139 29.37 -6.47 -7.98
N CYS A 140 28.05 -6.66 -8.05
CA CYS A 140 27.37 -7.76 -7.33
C CYS A 140 27.92 -9.13 -7.74
N ILE A 141 28.13 -9.34 -9.04
CA ILE A 141 28.68 -10.60 -9.55
C ILE A 141 30.12 -10.81 -9.06
N GLN A 142 30.93 -9.74 -9.06
CA GLN A 142 32.32 -9.77 -8.60
C GLN A 142 32.44 -10.02 -7.10
N SER A 143 31.52 -9.49 -6.29
CA SER A 143 31.50 -9.67 -4.84
C SER A 143 30.93 -11.03 -4.41
N GLY A 144 30.63 -11.93 -5.35
CA GLY A 144 30.07 -13.25 -5.04
C GLY A 144 28.64 -13.20 -4.49
N LEU A 145 27.97 -12.04 -4.54
CA LEU A 145 26.56 -11.91 -4.18
C LEU A 145 25.69 -12.56 -5.25
N ARG A 146 25.62 -13.89 -5.22
CA ARG A 146 24.67 -14.67 -6.01
C ARG A 146 23.35 -14.70 -5.28
N GLY A 147 22.44 -13.81 -5.71
CA GLY A 147 21.00 -14.08 -5.70
C GLY A 147 20.33 -14.29 -4.35
N GLY A 148 20.67 -13.51 -3.32
CA GLY A 148 19.82 -13.31 -2.13
C GLY A 148 18.95 -12.05 -2.19
N ALA A 149 18.99 -11.29 -3.30
CA ALA A 149 18.28 -10.02 -3.45
C ALA A 149 16.74 -10.16 -3.48
N ALA A 150 16.20 -11.37 -3.32
CA ALA A 150 14.78 -11.60 -3.14
C ALA A 150 14.28 -11.07 -1.79
N GLU A 151 15.12 -10.97 -0.77
CA GLU A 151 14.66 -10.64 0.59
C GLU A 151 14.36 -9.16 0.82
N ARG A 152 14.78 -8.24 -0.06
CA ARG A 152 14.32 -6.83 -0.02
C ARG A 152 13.51 -6.44 -1.26
N THR A 153 12.81 -7.39 -1.87
CA THR A 153 11.63 -7.01 -2.66
C THR A 153 10.57 -6.45 -1.72
N LEU A 154 9.64 -5.64 -2.24
CA LEU A 154 8.46 -5.19 -1.51
C LEU A 154 7.85 -6.39 -0.77
N GLN A 155 8.12 -6.49 0.53
CA GLN A 155 7.77 -7.67 1.31
C GLN A 155 6.27 -7.61 1.61
N GLY A 156 5.57 -8.71 1.34
CA GLY A 156 4.15 -8.85 1.62
C GLY A 156 3.36 -9.42 0.45
N ASP A 157 2.19 -10.00 0.75
CA ASP A 157 1.27 -10.59 -0.22
C ASP A 157 0.39 -9.52 -0.92
N LEU A 158 0.95 -8.32 -1.09
CA LEU A 158 0.25 -7.18 -1.66
C LEU A 158 0.51 -7.13 -3.17
N PRO A 159 -0.54 -6.91 -4.00
CA PRO A 159 -0.37 -6.79 -5.43
C PRO A 159 0.17 -5.38 -5.77
N PHE A 160 1.45 -5.12 -5.49
CA PHE A 160 2.09 -3.80 -5.61
C PHE A 160 1.92 -3.17 -7.00
N GLY A 161 1.89 -3.97 -8.06
CA GLY A 161 1.60 -3.47 -9.41
C GLY A 161 0.19 -2.90 -9.57
N LEU A 162 -0.82 -3.53 -8.95
CA LEU A 162 -2.21 -3.04 -8.95
C LEU A 162 -2.36 -1.81 -8.05
N LEU A 163 -1.73 -1.83 -6.87
CA LEU A 163 -1.71 -0.71 -5.93
C LEU A 163 -1.11 0.54 -6.60
N ARG A 164 0.03 0.38 -7.26
CA ARG A 164 0.68 1.46 -8.01
C ARG A 164 -0.20 2.00 -9.13
N ARG A 165 -0.85 1.13 -9.91
CA ARG A 165 -1.72 1.58 -11.01
C ARG A 165 -2.92 2.37 -10.50
N ALA A 166 -3.49 1.97 -9.37
CA ALA A 166 -4.57 2.72 -8.72
C ALA A 166 -4.09 4.08 -8.18
N LEU A 167 -2.92 4.12 -7.52
CA LEU A 167 -2.33 5.35 -6.99
C LEU A 167 -1.95 6.36 -8.08
N ILE A 168 -1.42 5.91 -9.22
CA ILE A 168 -1.08 6.79 -10.34
C ILE A 168 -2.33 7.53 -10.86
N GLY A 169 -3.48 6.86 -10.92
CA GLY A 169 -4.74 7.50 -11.31
C GLY A 169 -5.15 8.61 -10.34
N ALA A 170 -5.08 8.33 -9.03
CA ALA A 170 -5.47 9.27 -7.99
C ALA A 170 -4.48 10.44 -7.79
N VAL A 171 -3.19 10.22 -8.01
CA VAL A 171 -2.16 11.27 -7.93
C VAL A 171 -2.24 12.20 -9.13
N ARG A 172 -2.49 11.68 -10.35
CA ARG A 172 -2.59 12.51 -11.56
C ARG A 172 -3.73 13.52 -11.53
N SER A 173 -4.76 13.28 -10.74
CA SER A 173 -5.87 14.22 -10.55
C SER A 173 -5.55 15.37 -9.57
N ALA A 174 -4.40 15.35 -8.89
CA ALA A 174 -4.00 16.36 -7.91
C ALA A 174 -2.64 16.98 -8.27
N ASP A 175 -2.54 18.32 -8.24
CA ASP A 175 -1.37 19.09 -8.69
C ASP A 175 -0.07 18.73 -7.95
N VAL A 176 -0.15 18.54 -6.62
CA VAL A 176 0.98 18.12 -5.77
C VAL A 176 0.49 17.06 -4.79
N ALA A 177 0.64 15.79 -5.16
CA ALA A 177 0.18 14.67 -4.36
C ALA A 177 1.17 13.51 -4.30
N ILE A 178 1.35 12.95 -3.12
CA ILE A 178 2.07 11.70 -2.89
C ILE A 178 1.04 10.60 -2.63
N GLY A 179 1.05 9.56 -3.45
CA GLY A 179 0.24 8.37 -3.26
C GLY A 179 1.05 7.26 -2.61
N THR A 180 0.55 6.68 -1.53
CA THR A 180 1.19 5.54 -0.86
C THR A 180 0.13 4.59 -0.28
N HIS A 181 0.57 3.57 0.43
CA HIS A 181 -0.30 2.62 1.10
C HIS A 181 0.19 2.36 2.53
N ASP A 182 -0.73 2.00 3.41
CA ASP A 182 -0.36 1.49 4.72
C ASP A 182 0.11 0.02 4.63
N PRO A 183 0.69 -0.56 5.70
CA PRO A 183 1.10 -1.96 5.70
C PRO A 183 -0.03 -2.97 5.45
N ASP A 184 -1.29 -2.54 5.59
CA ASP A 184 -2.47 -3.34 5.30
C ASP A 184 -2.96 -3.15 3.84
N GLY A 185 -2.23 -2.41 2.99
CA GLY A 185 -2.56 -2.19 1.59
C GLY A 185 -3.68 -1.17 1.34
N HIS A 186 -4.09 -0.41 2.37
CA HIS A 186 -5.01 0.70 2.20
C HIS A 186 -4.29 1.85 1.51
N LEU A 187 -4.80 2.22 0.33
CA LEU A 187 -4.27 3.33 -0.46
C LEU A 187 -4.67 4.65 0.18
N PHE A 188 -3.72 5.57 0.29
CA PHE A 188 -4.01 6.95 0.64
C PHE A 188 -3.16 7.91 -0.19
N VAL A 189 -3.72 9.10 -0.42
CA VAL A 189 -3.07 10.18 -1.16
C VAL A 189 -2.97 11.38 -0.25
N VAL A 190 -1.77 11.95 -0.15
CA VAL A 190 -1.50 13.17 0.61
C VAL A 190 -1.26 14.29 -0.39
N SER A 191 -2.13 15.31 -0.39
CA SER A 191 -1.99 16.49 -1.24
C SER A 191 -1.66 17.74 -0.43
N SER A 192 -0.86 18.66 -1.00
CA SER A 192 -0.67 19.99 -0.41
C SER A 192 -1.83 20.91 -0.79
N GLN A 193 -2.44 21.59 0.18
CA GLN A 193 -3.36 22.71 -0.07
C GLN A 193 -2.63 24.06 -0.14
N THR A 194 -1.33 24.07 0.14
CA THR A 194 -0.47 25.25 0.05
C THR A 194 0.05 25.37 -1.37
N GLY A 195 -0.33 26.45 -2.08
CA GLY A 195 0.16 26.76 -3.42
C GLY A 195 1.68 26.87 -3.49
N ASP A 196 2.23 26.58 -4.68
CA ASP A 196 3.66 26.38 -4.99
C ASP A 196 4.65 27.39 -4.42
N ALA A 197 4.21 28.62 -4.11
CA ALA A 197 5.07 29.72 -3.68
C ALA A 197 5.83 29.49 -2.36
N ARG A 198 5.47 28.49 -1.54
CA ARG A 198 6.13 28.24 -0.24
C ARG A 198 6.98 26.97 -0.17
N GLN A 199 6.95 26.10 -1.18
CA GLN A 199 7.67 24.82 -1.14
C GLN A 199 9.16 24.92 -1.52
N LEU A 200 9.63 26.07 -1.99
CA LEU A 200 11.04 26.30 -2.35
C LEU A 200 11.65 27.47 -1.58
N ARG A 201 11.87 27.34 -0.26
CA ARG A 201 12.94 28.04 0.48
C ARG A 201 13.32 27.30 1.77
N THR A 202 13.97 26.15 1.63
CA THR A 202 14.87 25.61 2.66
C THR A 202 15.92 24.78 1.93
N SER A 203 17.22 24.93 2.04
CA SER A 203 18.13 25.93 2.58
C SER A 203 19.47 25.53 1.95
N SER A 204 20.16 26.45 1.30
CA SER A 204 21.58 26.25 0.99
C SER A 204 22.35 26.25 2.31
N ILE A 205 22.96 25.09 2.64
CA ILE A 205 24.19 24.98 3.43
C ILE A 205 25.00 23.87 2.77
#